data_AF-A0A955D1Y5-F1
#
_entry.id   AF-A0A955D1Y5-F1
#
_cell.length_a   1.000
_cell.length_b   1.000
_cell.length_c   1.000
_cell.angle_alpha   90.00
_cell.angle_beta   90.00
_cell.angle_gamma   90.00
#
_symmetry.space_group_name_H-M   'P 1'
#
loop_
_entity.id
_entity.type
_entity.pdbx_description
1 polymer ?
#
loop_
_entity_poly.entity_id
_entity_poly.type
_entity_poly.pdbx_seq_one_letter_code
_entity_poly.pdbx_strand_id
1 'polypeptide(L)'
;MAVAPLPVLGQTPSAPFGTTSQSSPREPIPSEAQIVEAFGRRDYNEALRLVDRALKADPRDSYLHYNRACALALMGRTDDAAAALMDAVRNGFRDFAHMQRDPDLESLHEHDTYRAILEAKRRVDQDSATAQLQEWKRTFGEKGYRYETDEKHRLLFATALDETSHAATLAMLERQSDEMARSLFGGPPDYFVLIVVPTTKDAQAFFRELGQRDATFDSPNVAGIYEHRFRRLVSTDTGASLRHEFAHVMHYGHMERLGQSHPLWIQEGLASLYEEYRPGPNGTFEFLPNERHNVIRTLVRGGRAMKWEELFRLPAERFMERAQALYPEVRSVFEFLAARGVLADWYRNYVASFERSPSGTEAFETTFGKPIGEIERAWRAWVASSARVDREVSTGDASLGIAVEDENDGARVTQVMRGSAAALAGIRRGDVIVAVGDRTTPSAAELTAAVAARRIGDQVEVRFRRRGEYHSVQATLRPLPASPVLAQ
;
A
#
# COMPACT_ATOMS: atom_id res chain seq x y z
N MET A 1 -15.87 23.91 9.11
CA MET A 1 -15.71 22.77 10.03
C MET A 1 -15.20 21.62 9.20
N ALA A 2 -13.90 21.64 8.94
CA ALA A 2 -13.21 20.55 8.29
C ALA A 2 -12.32 19.95 9.37
N VAL A 3 -12.85 18.99 10.14
CA VAL A 3 -11.95 18.19 10.97
C VAL A 3 -11.02 17.48 9.98
N ALA A 4 -9.71 17.69 10.10
CA ALA A 4 -8.74 16.90 9.36
C ALA A 4 -9.08 15.43 9.61
N PRO A 5 -9.45 14.64 8.58
CA PRO A 5 -9.69 13.23 8.80
C PRO A 5 -8.38 12.66 9.37
N LEU A 6 -8.43 12.07 10.57
CA LEU A 6 -7.30 11.26 10.99
C LEU A 6 -7.24 10.11 9.97
N PRO A 7 -6.05 9.63 9.57
CA PRO A 7 -5.99 8.32 8.96
C PRO A 7 -6.68 7.35 9.92
N VAL A 8 -7.71 6.66 9.43
CA VAL A 8 -8.51 5.72 10.21
C VAL A 8 -7.60 4.58 10.64
N LEU A 9 -7.08 4.66 11.87
CA LEU A 9 -6.45 3.54 12.57
C LEU A 9 -7.60 2.59 12.91
N GLY A 10 -7.79 1.59 12.06
CA GLY A 10 -8.84 0.58 12.15
C GLY A 10 -8.94 -0.04 13.54
N GLN A 11 -10.13 0.09 14.13
CA GLN A 11 -10.50 -0.58 15.37
C GLN A 11 -11.43 -1.74 15.02
N THR A 12 -10.98 -2.98 15.23
CA THR A 12 -11.88 -4.13 15.34
C THR A 12 -12.23 -4.40 16.80
N PRO A 13 -13.48 -4.78 17.12
CA PRO A 13 -13.89 -5.09 18.50
C PRO A 13 -13.43 -6.51 18.89
N SER A 14 -12.62 -6.61 19.94
CA SER A 14 -12.27 -7.89 20.58
C SER A 14 -13.11 -8.14 21.82
N ALA A 15 -13.78 -9.29 21.87
CA ALA A 15 -14.55 -9.81 23.02
C ALA A 15 -13.63 -10.50 24.07
N PRO A 16 -14.10 -10.76 25.30
CA PRO A 16 -13.27 -10.64 26.50
C PRO A 16 -12.68 -11.97 27.01
N PHE A 17 -11.48 -11.88 27.60
CA PHE A 17 -11.02 -12.83 28.61
C PHE A 17 -10.36 -12.07 29.78
N GLY A 18 -10.81 -12.37 31.00
CA GLY A 18 -10.23 -11.89 32.27
C GLY A 18 -8.83 -12.46 32.51
N THR A 19 -8.00 -11.92 33.40
CA THR A 19 -8.25 -11.75 34.84
C THR A 19 -7.50 -10.57 35.46
N THR A 20 -8.11 -10.06 36.54
CA THR A 20 -7.77 -8.99 37.50
C THR A 20 -6.29 -8.69 37.82
N SER A 21 -5.93 -7.43 37.62
CA SER A 21 -5.05 -6.65 38.52
C SER A 21 -5.74 -5.30 38.79
N GLN A 22 -6.00 -4.98 40.06
CA GLN A 22 -6.64 -3.74 40.46
C GLN A 22 -5.68 -2.55 40.28
N SER A 23 -5.67 -1.98 39.08
CA SER A 23 -5.40 -0.56 38.88
C SER A 23 -6.74 0.14 38.68
N SER A 24 -6.95 1.32 39.27
CA SER A 24 -8.11 2.19 38.99
C SER A 24 -8.45 2.16 37.49
N PRO A 25 -9.74 2.06 37.09
CA PRO A 25 -10.08 1.96 35.68
C PRO A 25 -9.54 3.19 34.97
N ARG A 26 -8.49 3.00 34.15
CA ARG A 26 -8.04 4.04 33.23
C ARG A 26 -9.25 4.34 32.36
N GLU A 27 -9.72 5.59 32.38
CA GLU A 27 -10.77 6.00 31.46
C GLU A 27 -10.34 5.60 30.03
N PRO A 28 -11.24 5.01 29.24
CA PRO A 28 -10.92 4.57 27.89
C PRO A 28 -10.39 5.74 27.06
N ILE A 29 -9.38 5.47 26.22
CA ILE A 29 -8.81 6.44 25.29
C ILE A 29 -9.96 6.97 24.41
N PRO A 30 -10.12 8.30 24.28
CA PRO A 30 -11.13 8.87 23.40
C PRO A 30 -11.01 8.35 21.97
N SER A 31 -12.13 7.99 21.36
CA SER A 31 -12.15 7.63 19.94
C SER A 31 -12.16 8.87 19.05
N GLU A 32 -11.71 8.71 17.80
CA GLU A 32 -11.79 9.76 16.79
C GLU A 32 -13.22 10.29 16.62
N ALA A 33 -14.20 9.38 16.56
CA ALA A 33 -15.60 9.74 16.45
C ALA A 33 -16.06 10.68 17.57
N GLN A 34 -15.57 10.50 18.81
CA GLN A 34 -15.88 11.39 19.92
C GLN A 34 -15.26 12.78 19.75
N ILE A 35 -14.02 12.85 19.25
CA ILE A 35 -13.33 14.11 18.96
C ILE A 35 -14.08 14.86 17.84
N VAL A 36 -14.36 14.18 16.73
CA VAL A 36 -15.10 14.71 15.57
C VAL A 36 -16.50 15.19 15.99
N GLU A 37 -17.21 14.42 16.83
CA GLU A 37 -18.53 14.81 17.32
C GLU A 37 -18.46 16.07 18.20
N ALA A 38 -17.44 16.20 19.05
CA ALA A 38 -17.23 17.41 19.86
C ALA A 38 -16.97 18.64 18.98
N PHE A 39 -16.13 18.51 17.95
CA PHE A 39 -15.95 19.57 16.94
C PHE A 39 -17.27 19.90 16.23
N GLY A 40 -18.03 18.89 15.78
CA GLY A 40 -19.32 19.09 15.10
C GLY A 40 -20.36 19.82 15.97
N ARG A 41 -20.33 19.60 17.28
CA ARG A 41 -21.17 20.32 18.25
C ARG A 41 -20.66 21.72 18.62
N ARG A 42 -19.52 22.16 18.07
CA ARG A 42 -18.82 23.41 18.43
C ARG A 42 -18.37 23.46 19.90
N ASP A 43 -18.22 22.32 20.55
CA ASP A 43 -17.71 22.24 21.92
C ASP A 43 -16.19 22.05 21.91
N TYR A 44 -15.47 23.13 21.66
CA TYR A 44 -14.01 23.10 21.48
C TYR A 44 -13.25 22.83 22.79
N ASN A 45 -13.85 23.13 23.94
CA ASN A 45 -13.27 22.78 25.24
C ASN A 45 -13.28 21.26 25.43
N GLU A 46 -14.41 20.61 25.10
CA GLU A 46 -14.50 19.16 25.14
C GLU A 46 -13.60 18.51 24.08
N ALA A 47 -13.58 19.05 22.86
CA ALA A 47 -12.68 18.58 21.81
C ALA A 47 -11.21 18.62 22.27
N LEU A 48 -10.76 19.75 22.82
CA LEU A 48 -9.39 19.90 23.35
C LEU A 48 -9.11 18.91 24.49
N ARG A 49 -10.07 18.70 25.42
CA ARG A 49 -9.94 17.74 26.52
C ARG A 49 -9.80 16.30 26.01
N LEU A 50 -10.58 15.92 25.00
CA LEU A 50 -10.52 14.59 24.39
C LEU A 50 -9.19 14.40 23.66
N VAL A 51 -8.75 15.39 22.88
CA VAL A 51 -7.46 15.38 22.19
C VAL A 51 -6.29 15.27 23.18
N ASP A 52 -6.25 16.09 24.24
CA ASP A 52 -5.19 16.04 25.26
C ASP A 52 -5.17 14.70 26.00
N ARG A 53 -6.32 14.05 26.18
CA ARG A 53 -6.41 12.69 26.74
C ARG A 53 -5.86 11.65 25.77
N ALA A 54 -6.16 11.76 24.47
CA ALA A 54 -5.63 10.85 23.46
C ALA A 54 -4.10 11.00 23.30
N LEU A 55 -3.58 12.23 23.33
CA LEU A 55 -2.14 12.53 23.30
C LEU A 55 -1.37 11.99 24.50
N LYS A 56 -2.02 11.69 25.64
CA LYS A 56 -1.36 10.98 26.75
C LYS A 56 -1.05 9.52 26.41
N ALA A 57 -1.84 8.92 25.53
CA ALA A 57 -1.62 7.55 25.07
C ALA A 57 -0.61 7.50 23.92
N ASP A 58 -0.73 8.41 22.94
CA ASP A 58 0.28 8.61 21.89
C ASP A 58 0.73 10.08 21.82
N PRO A 59 1.79 10.46 22.57
CA PRO A 59 2.32 11.82 22.55
C PRO A 59 2.93 12.25 21.22
N ARG A 60 3.17 11.29 20.32
CA ARG A 60 3.79 11.55 19.02
C ARG A 60 2.76 11.59 17.90
N ASP A 61 1.45 11.49 18.17
CA ASP A 61 0.44 11.56 17.11
C ASP A 61 0.35 12.99 16.53
N SER A 62 0.80 13.16 15.29
CA SER A 62 0.85 14.47 14.64
C SER A 62 -0.52 15.02 14.31
N TYR A 63 -1.51 14.17 14.04
CA TYR A 63 -2.84 14.62 13.72
C TYR A 63 -3.63 14.97 14.97
N LEU A 64 -3.40 14.29 16.09
CA LEU A 64 -3.92 14.75 17.38
C LEU A 64 -3.33 16.13 17.75
N HIS A 65 -2.04 16.36 17.52
CA HIS A 65 -1.45 17.71 17.67
C HIS A 65 -2.06 18.73 16.70
N TYR A 66 -2.38 18.34 15.47
CA TYR A 66 -3.07 19.21 14.50
C TYR A 66 -4.50 19.55 14.96
N ASN A 67 -5.28 18.56 15.38
CA ASN A 67 -6.62 18.76 15.92
C ASN A 67 -6.58 19.60 17.21
N ARG A 68 -5.53 19.44 18.03
CA ARG A 68 -5.27 20.31 19.18
C ARG A 68 -5.10 21.77 18.74
N ALA A 69 -4.31 22.01 17.69
CA ALA A 69 -4.14 23.34 17.11
C ALA A 69 -5.48 23.92 16.62
N CYS A 70 -6.30 23.14 15.92
CA CYS A 70 -7.63 23.56 15.45
C CYS A 70 -8.55 23.96 16.61
N ALA A 71 -8.65 23.11 17.65
CA ALA A 71 -9.47 23.43 18.82
C ALA A 71 -9.01 24.73 19.50
N LEU A 72 -7.70 24.91 19.67
CA LEU A 72 -7.12 26.11 20.27
C LEU A 72 -7.34 27.36 19.40
N ALA A 73 -7.21 27.24 18.08
CA ALA A 73 -7.43 28.33 17.13
C ALA A 73 -8.89 28.79 17.13
N LEU A 74 -9.84 27.85 17.14
CA LEU A 74 -11.29 28.11 17.24
C LEU A 74 -11.70 28.73 18.59
N MET A 75 -10.90 28.50 19.64
CA MET A 75 -11.05 29.15 20.95
C MET A 75 -10.38 30.54 21.03
N GLY A 76 -9.74 31.02 19.96
CA GLY A 76 -9.00 32.28 19.94
C GLY A 76 -7.65 32.25 20.67
N ARG A 77 -7.15 31.06 21.03
CA ARG A 77 -5.86 30.88 21.69
C ARG A 77 -4.75 30.72 20.65
N THR A 78 -4.45 31.79 19.93
CA THR A 78 -3.59 31.77 18.74
C THR A 78 -2.17 31.29 19.00
N ASP A 79 -1.52 31.73 20.07
CA ASP A 79 -0.13 31.34 20.37
C ASP A 79 -0.03 29.85 20.76
N ASP A 80 -1.00 29.36 21.55
CA ASP A 80 -1.08 27.95 21.93
C ASP A 80 -1.38 27.07 20.71
N ALA A 81 -2.25 27.55 19.81
CA ALA A 81 -2.59 26.87 18.58
C ALA A 81 -1.38 26.80 17.63
N ALA A 82 -0.63 27.89 17.49
CA ALA A 82 0.61 27.92 16.71
C ALA A 82 1.68 26.97 17.28
N ALA A 83 1.82 26.89 18.60
CA ALA A 83 2.72 25.93 19.25
C ALA A 83 2.29 24.47 18.99
N ALA A 84 0.99 24.16 19.13
CA ALA A 84 0.44 22.84 18.83
C ALA A 84 0.63 22.47 17.35
N LEU A 85 0.51 23.43 16.44
CA LEU A 85 0.74 23.22 15.01
C LEU A 85 2.22 22.92 14.71
N MET A 86 3.14 23.61 15.39
CA MET A 86 4.57 23.28 15.30
C MET A 86 4.86 21.88 15.85
N ASP A 87 4.21 21.47 16.93
CA ASP A 87 4.32 20.10 17.46
C ASP A 87 3.74 19.06 16.49
N ALA A 88 2.63 19.37 15.81
CA ALA A 88 2.08 18.52 14.74
C ALA A 88 3.13 18.28 13.65
N VAL A 89 3.74 19.35 13.15
CA VAL A 89 4.78 19.29 12.10
C VAL A 89 6.03 18.55 12.61
N ARG A 90 6.51 18.83 13.83
CA ARG A 90 7.65 18.10 14.43
C ARG A 90 7.40 16.60 14.55
N ASN A 91 6.16 16.23 14.83
CA ASN A 91 5.76 14.84 14.97
C ASN A 91 5.45 14.16 13.63
N GLY A 92 5.35 14.89 12.52
CA GLY A 92 5.22 14.28 11.18
C GLY A 92 4.00 14.73 10.38
N PHE A 93 3.23 15.73 10.83
CA PHE A 93 2.14 16.27 10.02
C PHE A 93 2.70 16.90 8.74
N ARG A 94 2.18 16.50 7.57
CA ARG A 94 2.65 16.97 6.26
C ARG A 94 1.55 17.42 5.30
N ASP A 95 0.28 17.35 5.70
CA ASP A 95 -0.82 17.85 4.85
C ASP A 95 -0.91 19.38 4.91
N PHE A 96 0.13 20.04 4.40
CA PHE A 96 0.23 21.50 4.37
C PHE A 96 -0.84 22.11 3.46
N ALA A 97 -1.31 21.39 2.44
CA ALA A 97 -2.38 21.85 1.55
C ALA A 97 -3.74 21.89 2.26
N HIS A 98 -4.04 20.90 3.11
CA HIS A 98 -5.19 20.96 4.01
C HIS A 98 -5.03 22.09 5.03
N MET A 99 -3.88 22.18 5.69
CA MET A 99 -3.59 23.23 6.67
C MET A 99 -3.79 24.66 6.14
N GLN A 100 -3.49 24.90 4.86
CA GLN A 100 -3.69 26.20 4.20
C GLN A 100 -5.14 26.52 3.85
N ARG A 101 -6.01 25.51 3.73
CA ARG A 101 -7.43 25.68 3.38
C ARG A 101 -8.36 25.48 4.57
N ASP A 102 -7.81 25.08 5.71
CA ASP A 102 -8.59 24.75 6.89
C ASP A 102 -9.15 26.03 7.53
N PRO A 103 -10.48 26.24 7.49
CA PRO A 103 -11.09 27.44 8.08
C PRO A 103 -10.91 27.49 9.60
N ASP A 104 -10.61 26.37 10.25
CA ASP A 104 -10.43 26.32 11.70
C ASP A 104 -9.08 26.96 12.10
N LEU A 105 -8.14 27.10 11.16
CA LEU A 105 -6.82 27.73 11.35
C LEU A 105 -6.70 29.14 10.76
N GLU A 106 -7.80 29.74 10.27
CA GLU A 106 -7.79 31.07 9.63
C GLU A 106 -7.15 32.15 10.53
N SER A 107 -7.36 32.05 11.85
CA SER A 107 -6.77 32.97 12.84
C SER A 107 -5.24 32.89 12.93
N LEU A 108 -4.62 31.84 12.38
CA LEU A 108 -3.17 31.63 12.36
C LEU A 108 -2.50 32.09 11.06
N HIS A 109 -3.22 32.42 10.00
CA HIS A 109 -2.62 32.75 8.69
C HIS A 109 -1.60 33.90 8.74
N GLU A 110 -1.83 34.86 9.64
CA GLU A 110 -0.93 36.01 9.87
C GLU A 110 0.10 35.75 10.98
N HIS A 111 0.03 34.62 11.68
CA HIS A 111 0.92 34.30 12.80
C HIS A 111 2.32 33.88 12.30
N ASP A 112 3.37 34.42 12.90
CA ASP A 112 4.77 34.20 12.47
C ASP A 112 5.15 32.72 12.39
N THR A 113 4.82 31.92 13.42
CA THR A 113 5.04 30.46 13.42
C THR A 113 4.36 29.76 12.25
N TYR A 114 3.12 30.13 11.92
CA TYR A 114 2.38 29.52 10.82
C TYR A 114 3.05 29.82 9.47
N ARG A 115 3.42 31.08 9.26
CA ARG A 115 4.18 31.50 8.06
C ARG A 115 5.53 30.80 7.97
N ALA A 116 6.27 30.71 9.08
CA ALA A 116 7.54 30.01 9.14
C ALA A 116 7.41 28.51 8.82
N ILE A 117 6.35 27.84 9.30
CA ILE A 117 6.04 26.46 8.93
C ILE A 117 5.83 26.35 7.42
N LEU A 118 5.02 27.24 6.82
CA LEU A 118 4.73 27.22 5.39
C LEU A 118 5.93 27.57 4.51
N GLU A 119 6.80 28.46 4.96
CA GLU A 119 8.06 28.77 4.29
C GLU A 119 9.03 27.59 4.36
N ALA A 120 9.08 26.90 5.51
CA ALA A 120 9.95 25.75 5.74
C ALA A 120 9.38 24.43 5.20
N LYS A 121 8.12 24.37 4.76
CA LYS A 121 7.42 23.11 4.43
C LYS A 121 8.20 22.22 3.47
N ARG A 122 8.77 22.79 2.40
CA ARG A 122 9.60 22.05 1.43
C ARG A 122 10.82 21.42 2.09
N ARG A 123 11.50 22.15 2.98
CA ARG A 123 12.66 21.63 3.71
C ARG A 123 12.23 20.53 4.68
N VAL A 124 11.15 20.74 5.42
CA VAL A 124 10.60 19.75 6.37
C VAL A 124 10.16 18.46 5.67
N ASP A 125 9.56 18.55 4.49
CA ASP A 125 9.21 17.40 3.66
C ASP A 125 10.46 16.68 3.14
N GLN A 126 11.43 17.42 2.59
CA GLN A 126 12.70 16.88 2.10
C GLN A 126 13.51 16.18 3.20
N ASP A 127 13.50 16.73 4.41
CA ASP A 127 14.23 16.20 5.55
C ASP A 127 13.54 14.95 6.14
N SER A 128 12.25 14.70 5.87
CA SER A 128 11.49 13.62 6.51
C SER A 128 12.03 12.22 6.16
N ALA A 129 12.19 11.90 4.87
CA ALA A 129 12.73 10.61 4.46
C ALA A 129 14.19 10.43 4.92
N THR A 130 14.97 11.52 4.89
CA THR A 130 16.34 11.52 5.41
C THR A 130 16.36 11.24 6.92
N ALA A 131 15.48 11.85 7.69
CA ALA A 131 15.34 11.59 9.13
C ALA A 131 14.91 10.15 9.40
N GLN A 132 13.96 9.60 8.62
CA GLN A 132 13.58 8.19 8.72
C GLN A 132 14.75 7.25 8.37
N LEU A 133 15.59 7.61 7.40
CA LEU A 133 16.75 6.83 7.03
C LEU A 133 17.79 6.80 8.16
N GLN A 134 18.05 7.95 8.79
CA GLN A 134 18.96 8.00 9.94
C GLN A 134 18.40 7.23 11.13
N GLU A 135 17.09 7.30 11.37
CA GLU A 135 16.43 6.51 12.39
C GLU A 135 16.52 5.01 12.11
N TRP A 136 16.32 4.59 10.85
CA TRP A 136 16.48 3.21 10.43
C TRP A 136 17.89 2.70 10.71
N LYS A 137 18.91 3.47 10.31
CA LYS A 137 20.32 3.16 10.58
C LYS A 137 20.62 3.04 12.07
N ARG A 138 20.04 3.91 12.90
CA ARG A 138 20.21 3.89 14.36
C ARG A 138 19.58 2.65 14.99
N THR A 139 18.43 2.22 14.49
CA THR A 139 17.65 1.11 15.06
C THR A 139 18.14 -0.26 14.59
N PHE A 140 18.43 -0.43 13.30
CA PHE A 140 18.77 -1.73 12.70
C PHE A 140 20.25 -1.85 12.28
N GLY A 141 21.00 -0.74 12.34
CA GLY A 141 22.43 -0.70 12.04
C GLY A 141 22.76 -0.57 10.55
N GLU A 142 24.06 -0.44 10.26
CA GLU A 142 24.55 -0.32 8.87
C GLU A 142 24.97 -1.66 8.27
N LYS A 143 25.29 -2.66 9.09
CA LYS A 143 25.73 -3.98 8.62
C LYS A 143 24.53 -4.80 8.14
N GLY A 144 24.63 -5.34 6.92
CA GLY A 144 23.56 -6.14 6.31
C GLY A 144 22.56 -5.31 5.50
N TYR A 145 22.77 -3.99 5.40
CA TYR A 145 21.99 -3.11 4.56
C TYR A 145 22.86 -2.43 3.51
N ARG A 146 22.31 -2.26 2.31
CA ARG A 146 22.78 -1.36 1.28
C ARG A 146 21.96 -0.09 1.33
N TYR A 147 22.64 1.04 1.19
CA TYR A 147 22.05 2.36 1.15
C TYR A 147 22.39 3.01 -0.19
N GLU A 148 21.38 3.52 -0.87
CA GLU A 148 21.52 4.14 -2.18
C GLU A 148 20.51 5.28 -2.33
N THR A 149 20.86 6.28 -3.14
CA THR A 149 19.99 7.41 -3.45
C THR A 149 19.74 7.44 -4.95
N ASP A 150 18.47 7.48 -5.32
CA ASP A 150 18.01 7.77 -6.67
C ASP A 150 17.43 9.18 -6.70
N GLU A 151 18.25 10.12 -7.17
CA GLU A 151 17.90 11.55 -7.26
C GLU A 151 16.76 11.81 -8.26
N LYS A 152 16.68 11.03 -9.35
CA LYS A 152 15.73 11.26 -10.44
C LYS A 152 14.30 10.96 -9.96
N HIS A 153 14.11 9.85 -9.27
CA HIS A 153 12.79 9.41 -8.81
C HIS A 153 12.53 9.76 -7.33
N ARG A 154 13.46 10.48 -6.68
CA ARG A 154 13.39 10.93 -5.28
C ARG A 154 13.29 9.78 -4.29
N LEU A 155 14.13 8.76 -4.45
CA LEU A 155 14.12 7.58 -3.59
C LEU A 155 15.40 7.50 -2.77
N LEU A 156 15.25 7.20 -1.48
CA LEU A 156 16.32 6.75 -0.60
C LEU A 156 16.11 5.27 -0.32
N PHE A 157 17.14 4.45 -0.41
CA PHE A 157 17.04 3.01 -0.17
C PHE A 157 17.74 2.62 1.13
N ALA A 158 17.09 1.73 1.87
CA ALA A 158 17.69 0.91 2.92
C ALA A 158 17.28 -0.56 2.68
N THR A 159 18.12 -1.32 2.00
CA THR A 159 17.76 -2.66 1.53
C THR A 159 18.69 -3.75 2.05
N ALA A 160 18.13 -4.87 2.48
CA ALA A 160 18.85 -6.08 2.84
C ALA A 160 19.09 -7.02 1.63
N LEU A 161 18.69 -6.60 0.43
CA LEU A 161 18.91 -7.34 -0.80
C LEU A 161 20.39 -7.39 -1.17
N ASP A 162 20.80 -8.46 -1.86
CA ASP A 162 22.10 -8.45 -2.53
C ASP A 162 22.12 -7.49 -3.72
N GLU A 163 23.30 -7.25 -4.27
CA GLU A 163 23.51 -6.28 -5.34
C GLU A 163 22.65 -6.55 -6.59
N THR A 164 22.50 -7.82 -6.97
CA THR A 164 21.75 -8.19 -8.18
C THR A 164 20.26 -7.95 -7.97
N SER A 165 19.73 -8.39 -6.83
CA SER A 165 18.31 -8.22 -6.51
C SER A 165 17.94 -6.77 -6.24
N HIS A 166 18.83 -6.00 -5.60
CA HIS A 166 18.65 -4.57 -5.42
C HIS A 166 18.61 -3.84 -6.77
N ALA A 167 19.56 -4.11 -7.66
CA ALA A 167 19.58 -3.48 -8.99
C ALA A 167 18.32 -3.81 -9.80
N ALA A 168 17.83 -5.06 -9.73
CA ALA A 168 16.58 -5.46 -10.38
C ALA A 168 15.35 -4.75 -9.78
N THR A 169 15.30 -4.62 -8.45
CA THR A 169 14.22 -3.95 -7.72
C THR A 169 14.21 -2.45 -8.02
N LEU A 170 15.38 -1.79 -7.96
CA LEU A 170 15.52 -0.39 -8.33
C LEU A 170 15.02 -0.17 -9.76
N ALA A 171 15.51 -0.94 -10.74
CA ALA A 171 15.10 -0.80 -12.13
C ALA A 171 13.59 -1.03 -12.35
N MET A 172 12.95 -1.89 -11.54
CA MET A 172 11.49 -2.05 -11.56
C MET A 172 10.78 -0.79 -11.06
N LEU A 173 11.21 -0.23 -9.93
CA LEU A 173 10.63 0.97 -9.35
C LEU A 173 10.84 2.20 -10.24
N GLU A 174 12.02 2.35 -10.85
CA GLU A 174 12.31 3.39 -11.85
C GLU A 174 11.33 3.30 -13.03
N ARG A 175 11.16 2.10 -13.61
CA ARG A 175 10.21 1.89 -14.72
C ARG A 175 8.77 2.23 -14.31
N GLN A 176 8.34 1.81 -13.12
CA GLN A 176 7.00 2.11 -12.62
C GLN A 176 6.81 3.60 -12.35
N SER A 177 7.82 4.27 -11.79
CA SER A 177 7.81 5.71 -11.55
C SER A 177 7.69 6.48 -12.87
N ASP A 178 8.53 6.16 -13.86
CA ASP A 178 8.51 6.77 -15.19
C ASP A 178 7.17 6.52 -15.91
N GLU A 179 6.62 5.30 -15.82
CA GLU A 179 5.33 4.96 -16.42
C GLU A 179 4.22 5.79 -15.80
N MET A 180 4.08 5.79 -14.47
CA MET A 180 3.04 6.50 -13.74
C MET A 180 3.16 8.02 -13.91
N ALA A 181 4.39 8.55 -13.91
CA ALA A 181 4.65 9.96 -14.19
C ALA A 181 4.17 10.34 -15.59
N ARG A 182 4.45 9.51 -16.59
CA ARG A 182 4.04 9.75 -17.98
C ARG A 182 2.53 9.60 -18.18
N SER A 183 1.92 8.59 -17.59
CA SER A 183 0.54 8.18 -17.91
C SER A 183 -0.51 8.85 -17.01
N LEU A 184 -0.20 9.10 -15.74
CA LEU A 184 -1.18 9.54 -14.75
C LEU A 184 -0.78 10.83 -14.03
N PHE A 185 0.44 10.91 -13.49
CA PHE A 185 0.75 11.82 -12.39
C PHE A 185 1.64 13.02 -12.74
N GLY A 186 2.19 13.06 -13.96
CA GLY A 186 3.05 14.15 -14.44
C GLY A 186 4.45 14.21 -13.84
N GLY A 187 4.78 13.37 -12.85
CA GLY A 187 6.11 13.34 -12.21
C GLY A 187 6.16 12.53 -10.91
N PRO A 188 7.38 12.23 -10.40
CA PRO A 188 7.57 11.67 -9.06
C PRO A 188 7.16 12.69 -7.98
N PRO A 189 7.06 12.32 -6.70
CA PRO A 189 6.83 13.27 -5.61
C PRO A 189 7.88 14.39 -5.56
N ASP A 190 7.53 15.55 -5.02
CA ASP A 190 8.47 16.68 -4.85
C ASP A 190 9.39 16.54 -3.62
N TYR A 191 9.30 15.39 -2.94
CA TYR A 191 10.02 15.03 -1.73
C TYR A 191 10.64 13.64 -1.88
N PHE A 192 11.69 13.37 -1.11
CA PHE A 192 12.26 12.03 -1.04
C PHE A 192 11.34 11.07 -0.29
N VAL A 193 11.36 9.81 -0.69
CA VAL A 193 10.71 8.69 0.01
C VAL A 193 11.76 7.64 0.34
N LEU A 194 11.76 7.20 1.60
CA LEU A 194 12.58 6.08 2.05
C LEU A 194 11.90 4.76 1.67
N ILE A 195 12.54 3.99 0.81
CA ILE A 195 12.18 2.62 0.46
C ILE A 195 13.01 1.65 1.29
N VAL A 196 12.35 0.84 2.09
CA VAL A 196 12.99 -0.15 2.96
C VAL A 196 12.58 -1.55 2.54
N VAL A 197 13.57 -2.38 2.22
CA VAL A 197 13.39 -3.84 2.06
C VAL A 197 14.23 -4.49 3.16
N PRO A 198 13.65 -4.76 4.35
CA PRO A 198 14.40 -5.13 5.53
C PRO A 198 14.83 -6.61 5.49
N THR A 199 15.69 -7.02 6.43
CA THR A 199 15.84 -8.46 6.70
C THR A 199 14.54 -9.01 7.27
N THR A 200 14.27 -10.32 7.13
CA THR A 200 13.08 -10.95 7.75
C THR A 200 12.99 -10.67 9.25
N LYS A 201 14.11 -10.70 9.96
CA LYS A 201 14.18 -10.42 11.40
C LYS A 201 13.77 -8.98 11.72
N ASP A 202 14.27 -8.02 10.94
CA ASP A 202 14.02 -6.60 11.18
C ASP A 202 12.61 -6.21 10.75
N ALA A 203 12.08 -6.79 9.67
CA ALA A 203 10.67 -6.67 9.30
C ALA A 203 9.76 -7.12 10.45
N GLN A 204 10.02 -8.30 11.02
CA GLN A 204 9.23 -8.79 12.15
C GLN A 204 9.33 -7.86 13.37
N ALA A 205 10.49 -7.26 13.64
CA ALA A 205 10.63 -6.29 14.71
C ALA A 205 9.84 -4.99 14.42
N PHE A 206 9.97 -4.48 13.20
CA PHE A 206 9.28 -3.29 12.73
C PHE A 206 7.75 -3.44 12.79
N PHE A 207 7.20 -4.50 12.19
CA PHE A 207 5.75 -4.72 12.18
C PHE A 207 5.17 -5.02 13.56
N ARG A 208 5.92 -5.68 14.46
CA ARG A 208 5.49 -5.83 15.85
C ARG A 208 5.39 -4.50 16.59
N GLU A 209 6.37 -3.60 16.40
CA GLU A 209 6.33 -2.27 17.01
C GLU A 209 5.21 -1.42 16.41
N LEU A 210 5.00 -1.53 15.10
CA LEU A 210 3.91 -0.84 14.41
C LEU A 210 2.54 -1.34 14.88
N GLY A 211 2.34 -2.66 14.98
CA GLY A 211 1.10 -3.28 15.48
C GLY A 211 0.75 -2.89 16.92
N GLN A 212 1.77 -2.62 17.76
CA GLN A 212 1.56 -2.09 19.12
C GLN A 212 1.05 -0.64 19.13
N ARG A 213 1.37 0.14 18.09
CA ARG A 213 0.92 1.53 17.94
C ARG A 213 -0.41 1.62 17.23
N ASP A 214 -0.62 0.75 16.25
CA ASP A 214 -1.81 0.70 15.43
C ASP A 214 -2.17 -0.76 15.12
N ALA A 215 -3.31 -1.19 15.69
CA ALA A 215 -3.81 -2.55 15.59
C ALA A 215 -4.16 -2.98 14.15
N THR A 216 -4.29 -2.05 13.19
CA THR A 216 -4.46 -2.42 11.77
C THR A 216 -3.27 -3.18 11.22
N PHE A 217 -2.08 -2.91 11.76
CA PHE A 217 -0.84 -3.55 11.37
C PHE A 217 -0.48 -4.73 12.29
N ASP A 218 -1.35 -5.10 13.25
CA ASP A 218 -1.21 -6.30 14.08
C ASP A 218 -1.66 -7.56 13.31
N SER A 219 -1.12 -7.73 12.10
CA SER A 219 -1.35 -8.89 11.25
C SER A 219 0.00 -9.48 10.83
N PRO A 220 0.20 -10.80 10.99
CA PRO A 220 1.45 -11.45 10.59
C PRO A 220 1.68 -11.45 9.07
N ASN A 221 0.71 -10.97 8.28
CA ASN A 221 0.69 -11.06 6.82
C ASN A 221 0.85 -9.70 6.11
N VAL A 222 1.24 -8.63 6.81
CA VAL A 222 1.51 -7.34 6.16
C VAL A 222 2.81 -7.44 5.37
N ALA A 223 2.69 -7.58 4.05
CA ALA A 223 3.82 -7.74 3.14
C ALA A 223 4.42 -6.39 2.69
N GLY A 224 3.67 -5.29 2.85
CA GLY A 224 4.18 -3.94 2.61
C GLY A 224 3.25 -2.87 3.19
N ILE A 225 3.82 -1.71 3.49
CA ILE A 225 3.10 -0.49 3.85
C ILE A 225 3.78 0.74 3.25
N TYR A 226 2.99 1.75 2.91
CA TYR A 226 3.45 3.11 2.73
C TYR A 226 2.91 4.03 3.83
N GLU A 227 3.79 4.45 4.73
CA GLU A 227 3.51 5.46 5.74
C GLU A 227 3.72 6.85 5.14
N HIS A 228 2.69 7.36 4.46
CA HIS A 228 2.72 8.67 3.80
C HIS A 228 3.22 9.80 4.71
N ARG A 229 2.79 9.81 5.98
CA ARG A 229 3.22 10.76 7.02
C ARG A 229 4.73 10.79 7.22
N PHE A 230 5.38 9.63 7.19
CA PHE A 230 6.81 9.50 7.42
C PHE A 230 7.63 9.53 6.13
N ARG A 231 6.96 9.56 4.97
CA ARG A 231 7.60 9.41 3.65
C ARG A 231 8.41 8.12 3.59
N ARG A 232 7.83 7.01 4.11
CA ARG A 232 8.51 5.72 4.23
C ARG A 232 7.64 4.60 3.68
N LEU A 233 8.20 3.79 2.80
CA LEU A 233 7.65 2.53 2.34
C LEU A 233 8.50 1.41 2.93
N VAL A 234 7.87 0.44 3.61
CA VAL A 234 8.53 -0.78 4.08
C VAL A 234 7.86 -1.98 3.45
N SER A 235 8.61 -2.86 2.77
CA SER A 235 8.05 -4.08 2.17
C SER A 235 8.95 -5.30 2.36
N THR A 236 8.34 -6.44 2.63
CA THR A 236 8.99 -7.74 2.82
C THR A 236 9.08 -8.57 1.54
N ASP A 237 8.56 -8.06 0.43
CA ASP A 237 8.75 -8.61 -0.90
C ASP A 237 9.20 -7.51 -1.88
N THR A 238 9.67 -7.92 -3.06
CA THR A 238 9.97 -7.02 -4.19
C THR A 238 8.95 -7.19 -5.32
N GLY A 239 7.83 -7.85 -5.00
CA GLY A 239 6.77 -8.25 -5.91
C GLY A 239 5.55 -7.35 -5.82
N ALA A 240 4.38 -7.97 -5.80
CA ALA A 240 3.08 -7.28 -5.85
C ALA A 240 2.90 -6.23 -4.74
N SER A 241 3.31 -6.51 -3.49
CA SER A 241 3.09 -5.55 -2.41
C SER A 241 4.00 -4.35 -2.51
N LEU A 242 5.29 -4.53 -2.85
CA LEU A 242 6.16 -3.38 -3.12
C LEU A 242 5.63 -2.51 -4.27
N ARG A 243 5.14 -3.13 -5.35
CA ARG A 243 4.55 -2.39 -6.49
C ARG A 243 3.27 -1.65 -6.10
N HIS A 244 2.41 -2.27 -5.30
CA HIS A 244 1.18 -1.66 -4.76
C HIS A 244 1.49 -0.43 -3.91
N GLU A 245 2.36 -0.59 -2.90
CA GLU A 245 2.74 0.51 -2.01
C GLU A 245 3.48 1.63 -2.75
N PHE A 246 4.27 1.29 -3.77
CA PHE A 246 4.94 2.29 -4.60
C PHE A 246 3.95 3.07 -5.49
N ALA A 247 2.85 2.44 -5.91
CA ALA A 247 1.79 3.18 -6.58
C ALA A 247 1.12 4.19 -5.64
N HIS A 248 0.96 3.87 -4.35
CA HIS A 248 0.55 4.86 -3.34
C HIS A 248 1.55 6.00 -3.22
N VAL A 249 2.86 5.73 -3.15
CA VAL A 249 3.91 6.78 -3.13
C VAL A 249 3.70 7.79 -4.26
N MET A 250 3.57 7.29 -5.48
CA MET A 250 3.43 8.11 -6.68
C MET A 250 2.10 8.88 -6.70
N HIS A 251 1.01 8.23 -6.29
CA HIS A 251 -0.32 8.85 -6.26
C HIS A 251 -0.41 9.94 -5.20
N TYR A 252 0.09 9.68 -3.98
CA TYR A 252 0.17 10.70 -2.93
C TYR A 252 1.01 11.91 -3.34
N GLY A 253 2.15 11.70 -4.00
CA GLY A 253 2.96 12.80 -4.53
C GLY A 253 2.18 13.70 -5.48
N HIS A 254 1.32 13.11 -6.32
CA HIS A 254 0.46 13.88 -7.22
C HIS A 254 -0.68 14.59 -6.49
N MET A 255 -1.35 13.89 -5.56
CA MET A 255 -2.41 14.45 -4.72
C MET A 255 -1.93 15.69 -3.97
N GLU A 256 -0.72 15.67 -3.41
CA GLU A 256 -0.14 16.83 -2.73
C GLU A 256 0.16 17.99 -3.69
N ARG A 257 0.72 17.72 -4.87
CA ARG A 257 0.94 18.76 -5.90
C ARG A 257 -0.35 19.42 -6.35
N LEU A 258 -1.44 18.66 -6.40
CA LEU A 258 -2.76 19.14 -6.78
C LEU A 258 -3.54 19.77 -5.62
N GLY A 259 -3.19 19.45 -4.37
CA GLY A 259 -4.02 19.73 -3.21
C GLY A 259 -5.35 18.96 -3.21
N GLN A 260 -5.39 17.76 -3.78
CA GLN A 260 -6.59 16.94 -3.90
C GLN A 260 -6.49 15.68 -3.03
N SER A 261 -7.54 15.36 -2.27
CA SER A 261 -7.61 14.12 -1.48
C SER A 261 -8.58 13.14 -2.16
N HIS A 262 -8.02 12.17 -2.88
CA HIS A 262 -8.84 11.25 -3.69
C HIS A 262 -9.49 10.18 -2.81
N PRO A 263 -10.70 9.68 -3.12
CA PRO A 263 -11.35 8.63 -2.33
C PRO A 263 -10.60 7.29 -2.41
N LEU A 264 -10.71 6.48 -1.35
CA LEU A 264 -9.98 5.20 -1.23
C LEU A 264 -10.22 4.24 -2.38
N TRP A 265 -11.42 4.19 -2.96
CA TRP A 265 -11.68 3.29 -4.08
C TRP A 265 -10.77 3.59 -5.29
N ILE A 266 -10.37 4.87 -5.49
CA ILE A 266 -9.42 5.27 -6.53
C ILE A 266 -7.99 4.94 -6.10
N GLN A 267 -7.62 5.28 -4.86
CA GLN A 267 -6.28 5.03 -4.34
C GLN A 267 -5.93 3.54 -4.40
N GLU A 268 -6.79 2.69 -3.82
CA GLU A 268 -6.62 1.24 -3.76
C GLU A 268 -6.83 0.59 -5.13
N GLY A 269 -7.74 1.10 -5.94
CA GLY A 269 -7.98 0.56 -7.27
C GLY A 269 -6.82 0.83 -8.24
N LEU A 270 -6.21 2.02 -8.20
CA LEU A 270 -4.99 2.31 -8.95
C LEU A 270 -3.81 1.52 -8.40
N ALA A 271 -3.60 1.50 -7.08
CA ALA A 271 -2.48 0.75 -6.49
C ALA A 271 -2.55 -0.74 -6.83
N SER A 272 -3.74 -1.34 -6.67
CA SER A 272 -3.95 -2.73 -7.02
C SER A 272 -3.73 -3.00 -8.51
N LEU A 273 -4.10 -2.10 -9.43
CA LEU A 273 -3.81 -2.26 -10.86
C LEU A 273 -2.31 -2.53 -11.12
N TYR A 274 -1.41 -1.83 -10.40
CA TYR A 274 0.03 -1.96 -10.55
C TYR A 274 0.64 -3.18 -9.83
N GLU A 275 -0.13 -3.97 -9.08
CA GLU A 275 0.35 -5.23 -8.50
C GLU A 275 0.85 -6.21 -9.58
N GLU A 276 0.29 -6.17 -10.80
CA GLU A 276 0.67 -7.10 -11.88
C GLU A 276 0.64 -6.42 -13.25
N TYR A 277 1.81 -6.33 -13.87
CA TYR A 277 1.97 -5.83 -15.23
C TYR A 277 3.14 -6.48 -15.94
N ARG A 278 3.15 -6.36 -17.27
CA ARG A 278 4.29 -6.67 -18.13
C ARG A 278 4.80 -5.39 -18.77
N PRO A 279 6.12 -5.13 -18.74
CA PRO A 279 6.70 -4.05 -19.53
C PRO A 279 6.40 -4.23 -21.02
N GLY A 280 5.81 -3.22 -21.61
CA GLY A 280 5.56 -3.08 -23.04
C GLY A 280 6.62 -2.21 -23.74
N PRO A 281 6.51 -2.03 -25.06
CA PRO A 281 7.41 -1.16 -25.81
C PRO A 281 7.29 0.29 -25.33
N ASN A 282 8.40 1.05 -25.42
CA ASN A 282 8.45 2.47 -25.09
C ASN A 282 8.04 2.82 -23.64
N GLY A 283 8.27 1.91 -22.69
CA GLY A 283 7.96 2.15 -21.28
C GLY A 283 6.45 2.23 -20.98
N THR A 284 5.62 1.59 -21.78
CA THR A 284 4.21 1.34 -21.44
C THR A 284 4.09 0.07 -20.62
N PHE A 285 3.00 -0.08 -19.87
CA PHE A 285 2.66 -1.31 -19.18
C PHE A 285 1.43 -1.97 -19.80
N GLU A 286 1.51 -3.29 -19.98
CA GLU A 286 0.35 -4.14 -20.17
C GLU A 286 -0.06 -4.68 -18.80
N PHE A 287 -1.19 -4.21 -18.27
CA PHE A 287 -1.73 -4.69 -17.00
C PHE A 287 -2.33 -6.08 -17.17
N LEU A 288 -1.91 -7.00 -16.30
CA LEU A 288 -2.31 -8.40 -16.37
C LEU A 288 -3.34 -8.71 -15.27
N PRO A 289 -4.31 -9.58 -15.54
CA PRO A 289 -5.27 -9.98 -14.52
C PRO A 289 -4.59 -10.88 -13.47
N ASN A 290 -5.00 -10.74 -12.21
CA ASN A 290 -4.55 -11.61 -11.10
C ASN A 290 -5.70 -12.46 -10.55
N GLU A 291 -5.48 -13.19 -9.46
CA GLU A 291 -6.47 -14.04 -8.81
C GLU A 291 -7.75 -13.30 -8.40
N ARG A 292 -7.66 -11.99 -8.11
CA ARG A 292 -8.84 -11.16 -7.80
C ARG A 292 -9.80 -11.07 -8.99
N HIS A 293 -9.31 -11.22 -10.22
CA HIS A 293 -10.15 -11.25 -11.42
C HIS A 293 -11.19 -12.38 -11.37
N ASN A 294 -10.82 -13.56 -10.85
CA ASN A 294 -11.76 -14.67 -10.69
C ASN A 294 -12.84 -14.38 -9.65
N VAL A 295 -12.48 -13.66 -8.58
CA VAL A 295 -13.40 -13.27 -7.50
C VAL A 295 -14.45 -12.31 -8.04
N ILE A 296 -14.03 -11.22 -8.69
CA ILE A 296 -14.98 -10.24 -9.23
C ILE A 296 -15.86 -10.84 -10.33
N ARG A 297 -15.30 -11.72 -11.18
CA ARG A 297 -16.09 -12.46 -12.17
C ARG A 297 -17.20 -13.30 -11.53
N THR A 298 -16.92 -13.94 -10.40
CA THR A 298 -17.91 -14.70 -9.64
C THR A 298 -18.96 -13.79 -9.01
N LEU A 299 -18.56 -12.63 -8.47
CA LEU A 299 -19.48 -11.65 -7.90
C LEU A 299 -20.39 -11.04 -8.97
N VAL A 300 -19.86 -10.66 -10.13
CA VAL A 300 -20.64 -10.08 -11.24
C VAL A 300 -21.63 -11.10 -11.80
N ARG A 301 -21.20 -12.33 -12.08
CA ARG A 301 -22.10 -13.40 -12.58
C ARG A 301 -23.18 -13.78 -11.57
N GLY A 302 -22.87 -13.69 -10.28
CA GLY A 302 -23.83 -13.92 -9.20
C GLY A 302 -24.68 -12.71 -8.81
N GLY A 303 -24.55 -11.57 -9.48
CA GLY A 303 -25.30 -10.34 -9.15
C GLY A 303 -24.95 -9.73 -7.79
N ARG A 304 -23.76 -10.03 -7.23
CA ARG A 304 -23.30 -9.61 -5.89
C ARG A 304 -22.25 -8.50 -5.90
N ALA A 305 -21.72 -8.12 -7.06
CA ALA A 305 -20.83 -6.97 -7.18
C ALA A 305 -21.60 -5.67 -6.91
N MET A 306 -21.01 -4.77 -6.13
CA MET A 306 -21.60 -3.51 -5.69
C MET A 306 -21.97 -2.63 -6.89
N LYS A 307 -22.91 -1.70 -6.74
CA LYS A 307 -23.18 -0.72 -7.80
C LYS A 307 -22.13 0.37 -7.75
N TRP A 308 -21.69 0.87 -8.91
CA TRP A 308 -20.66 1.91 -8.95
C TRP A 308 -21.08 3.19 -8.22
N GLU A 309 -22.35 3.57 -8.31
CA GLU A 309 -22.91 4.71 -7.57
C GLU A 309 -22.78 4.59 -6.04
N GLU A 310 -22.82 3.37 -5.51
CA GLU A 310 -22.64 3.10 -4.08
C GLU A 310 -21.15 3.01 -3.73
N LEU A 311 -20.38 2.29 -4.55
CA LEU A 311 -18.94 2.11 -4.38
C LEU A 311 -18.19 3.44 -4.38
N PHE A 312 -18.51 4.33 -5.32
CA PHE A 312 -17.79 5.60 -5.50
C PHE A 312 -18.06 6.62 -4.40
N ARG A 313 -19.14 6.42 -3.63
CA ARG A 313 -19.52 7.28 -2.49
C ARG A 313 -19.20 6.65 -1.15
N LEU A 314 -18.55 5.48 -1.15
CA LEU A 314 -18.27 4.76 0.08
C LEU A 314 -17.28 5.56 0.95
N PRO A 315 -17.64 5.89 2.21
CA PRO A 315 -16.71 6.53 3.14
C PRO A 315 -15.49 5.66 3.39
N ALA A 316 -14.37 6.29 3.74
CA ALA A 316 -13.08 5.61 3.93
C ALA A 316 -13.17 4.48 4.96
N GLU A 317 -13.88 4.71 6.07
CA GLU A 317 -14.05 3.76 7.17
C GLU A 317 -14.76 2.49 6.67
N ARG A 318 -15.85 2.67 5.93
CA ARG A 318 -16.65 1.56 5.38
C ARG A 318 -15.93 0.81 4.29
N PHE A 319 -15.09 1.50 3.53
CA PHE A 319 -14.22 0.86 2.55
C PHE A 319 -13.21 -0.04 3.26
N MET A 320 -12.52 0.47 4.28
CA MET A 320 -11.49 -0.27 5.02
C MET A 320 -12.05 -1.49 5.76
N GLU A 321 -13.24 -1.40 6.37
CA GLU A 321 -13.94 -2.55 6.98
C GLU A 321 -14.14 -3.72 6.00
N ARG A 322 -14.16 -3.45 4.70
CA ARG A 322 -14.49 -4.42 3.65
C ARG A 322 -13.43 -4.49 2.56
N ALA A 323 -12.22 -3.96 2.79
CA ALA A 323 -11.18 -3.76 1.78
C ALA A 323 -10.92 -5.03 0.96
N GLN A 324 -10.69 -6.17 1.63
CA GLN A 324 -10.44 -7.46 0.96
C GLN A 324 -11.57 -7.93 0.03
N ALA A 325 -12.82 -7.60 0.36
CA ALA A 325 -13.99 -7.93 -0.46
C ALA A 325 -14.19 -6.95 -1.62
N LEU A 326 -13.72 -5.70 -1.48
CA LEU A 326 -13.89 -4.63 -2.46
C LEU A 326 -12.73 -4.51 -3.45
N TYR A 327 -11.51 -4.92 -3.06
CA TYR A 327 -10.31 -4.90 -3.91
C TYR A 327 -10.52 -5.55 -5.28
N PRO A 328 -11.14 -6.75 -5.40
CA PRO A 328 -11.45 -7.33 -6.71
C PRO A 328 -12.29 -6.42 -7.60
N GLU A 329 -13.25 -5.71 -7.01
CA GLU A 329 -14.15 -4.84 -7.74
C GLU A 329 -13.44 -3.57 -8.20
N VAL A 330 -12.81 -2.83 -7.27
CA VAL A 330 -12.12 -1.58 -7.62
C VAL A 330 -10.98 -1.81 -8.61
N ARG A 331 -10.15 -2.85 -8.42
CA ARG A 331 -9.10 -3.22 -9.36
C ARG A 331 -9.66 -3.40 -10.76
N SER A 332 -10.76 -4.16 -10.89
CA SER A 332 -11.34 -4.48 -12.20
C SER A 332 -11.94 -3.26 -12.92
N VAL A 333 -12.30 -2.20 -12.19
CA VAL A 333 -12.72 -0.92 -12.81
C VAL A 333 -11.53 -0.30 -13.55
N PHE A 334 -10.36 -0.31 -12.93
CA PHE A 334 -9.12 0.21 -13.54
C PHE A 334 -8.57 -0.73 -14.62
N GLU A 335 -8.69 -2.04 -14.45
CA GLU A 335 -8.39 -3.00 -15.53
C GLU A 335 -9.25 -2.75 -16.76
N PHE A 336 -10.54 -2.45 -16.57
CA PHE A 336 -11.45 -2.11 -17.66
C PHE A 336 -11.04 -0.81 -18.36
N LEU A 337 -10.70 0.24 -17.61
CA LEU A 337 -10.19 1.50 -18.19
C LEU A 337 -8.91 1.26 -19.01
N ALA A 338 -7.98 0.47 -18.47
CA ALA A 338 -6.74 0.10 -19.14
C ALA A 338 -7.00 -0.72 -20.41
N ALA A 339 -7.87 -1.73 -20.34
CA ALA A 339 -8.24 -2.58 -21.47
C ALA A 339 -8.97 -1.81 -22.59
N ARG A 340 -9.59 -0.67 -22.28
CA ARG A 340 -10.17 0.25 -23.27
C ARG A 340 -9.21 1.32 -23.78
N GLY A 341 -7.99 1.38 -23.23
CA GLY A 341 -6.98 2.37 -23.61
C GLY A 341 -7.30 3.80 -23.15
N VAL A 342 -8.20 3.97 -22.17
CA VAL A 342 -8.70 5.28 -21.73
C VAL A 342 -8.32 5.63 -20.28
N LEU A 343 -7.48 4.83 -19.63
CA LEU A 343 -7.07 5.04 -18.24
C LEU A 343 -6.48 6.44 -17.99
N ALA A 344 -5.53 6.87 -18.85
CA ALA A 344 -4.90 8.19 -18.75
C ALA A 344 -5.91 9.33 -19.00
N ASP A 345 -6.81 9.16 -19.96
CA ASP A 345 -7.84 10.14 -20.29
C ASP A 345 -8.83 10.30 -19.14
N TRP A 346 -9.25 9.16 -18.57
CA TRP A 346 -10.11 9.13 -17.39
C TRP A 346 -9.46 9.84 -16.20
N TYR A 347 -8.20 9.57 -15.92
CA TYR A 347 -7.52 10.18 -14.78
C TYR A 347 -7.36 11.70 -14.95
N ARG A 348 -7.04 12.18 -16.16
CA ARG A 348 -7.01 13.63 -16.46
C ARG A 348 -8.37 14.28 -16.28
N ASN A 349 -9.44 13.65 -16.79
CA ASN A 349 -10.81 14.13 -16.61
C ASN A 349 -11.20 14.16 -15.13
N TYR A 350 -10.81 13.13 -14.37
CA TYR A 350 -11.07 13.05 -12.94
C TYR A 350 -10.42 14.20 -12.18
N VAL A 351 -9.11 14.41 -12.34
CA VAL A 351 -8.37 15.53 -11.72
C VAL A 351 -8.98 16.89 -12.08
N ALA A 352 -9.40 17.08 -13.34
CA ALA A 352 -10.03 18.33 -13.80
C ALA A 352 -11.44 18.55 -13.25
N SER A 353 -12.16 17.47 -12.92
CA SER A 353 -13.52 17.51 -12.37
C SER A 353 -13.59 17.39 -10.85
N PHE A 354 -12.47 17.16 -10.16
CA PHE A 354 -12.42 16.72 -8.76
C PHE A 354 -13.27 17.59 -7.82
N GLU A 355 -13.16 18.91 -7.90
CA GLU A 355 -13.91 19.85 -7.06
C GLU A 355 -15.44 19.75 -7.24
N ARG A 356 -15.91 19.36 -8.44
CA ARG A 356 -17.34 19.20 -8.74
C ARG A 356 -17.83 17.77 -8.53
N SER A 357 -16.98 16.79 -8.81
CA SER A 357 -17.30 15.37 -8.79
C SER A 357 -16.16 14.56 -8.14
N PRO A 358 -15.96 14.70 -6.81
CA PRO A 358 -14.85 14.05 -6.11
C PRO A 358 -15.00 12.51 -6.09
N SER A 359 -16.21 11.99 -6.35
CA SER A 359 -16.46 10.55 -6.49
C SER A 359 -15.91 9.97 -7.80
N GLY A 360 -15.60 10.80 -8.79
CA GLY A 360 -15.11 10.39 -10.12
C GLY A 360 -16.19 9.99 -11.14
N THR A 361 -17.48 10.15 -10.81
CA THR A 361 -18.59 9.82 -11.72
C THR A 361 -18.53 10.64 -13.01
N GLU A 362 -18.36 11.97 -12.92
CA GLU A 362 -18.28 12.87 -14.08
C GLU A 362 -17.11 12.50 -15.01
N ALA A 363 -16.00 12.01 -14.43
CA ALA A 363 -14.82 11.60 -15.20
C ALA A 363 -15.12 10.42 -16.12
N PHE A 364 -15.88 9.42 -15.65
CA PHE A 364 -16.32 8.31 -16.50
C PHE A 364 -17.24 8.81 -17.62
N GLU A 365 -18.24 9.63 -17.29
CA GLU A 365 -19.20 10.09 -18.29
C GLU A 365 -18.55 10.95 -19.36
N THR A 366 -17.59 11.80 -18.97
CA THR A 366 -16.76 12.61 -19.88
C THR A 366 -15.89 11.73 -20.77
N THR A 367 -15.25 10.71 -20.21
CA THR A 367 -14.32 9.84 -20.94
C THR A 367 -15.03 8.96 -21.96
N PHE A 368 -16.21 8.44 -21.62
CA PHE A 368 -16.95 7.50 -22.45
C PHE A 368 -18.08 8.15 -23.28
N GLY A 369 -18.45 9.40 -22.97
CA GLY A 369 -19.60 10.07 -23.58
C GLY A 369 -20.93 9.37 -23.28
N LYS A 370 -21.05 8.70 -22.14
CA LYS A 370 -22.16 7.82 -21.78
C LYS A 370 -22.56 7.98 -20.31
N PRO A 371 -23.84 7.80 -19.94
CA PRO A 371 -24.25 7.79 -18.54
C PRO A 371 -23.54 6.69 -17.75
N ILE A 372 -23.22 6.94 -16.48
CA ILE A 372 -22.45 6.00 -15.64
C ILE A 372 -23.04 4.59 -15.61
N GLY A 373 -24.37 4.46 -15.55
CA GLY A 373 -25.04 3.17 -15.55
C GLY A 373 -24.89 2.36 -16.85
N GLU A 374 -24.68 3.00 -18.00
CA GLU A 374 -24.34 2.31 -19.25
C GLU A 374 -22.91 1.76 -19.23
N ILE A 375 -21.98 2.56 -18.68
CA ILE A 375 -20.58 2.18 -18.56
C ILE A 375 -20.44 1.01 -17.58
N GLU A 376 -21.13 1.06 -16.44
CA GLU A 376 -21.17 -0.03 -15.46
C GLU A 376 -21.70 -1.33 -16.10
N ARG A 377 -22.78 -1.26 -16.90
CA ARG A 377 -23.29 -2.45 -17.62
C ARG A 377 -22.25 -3.00 -18.60
N ALA A 378 -21.53 -2.14 -19.31
CA ALA A 378 -20.46 -2.57 -20.22
C ALA A 378 -19.29 -3.21 -19.46
N TRP A 379 -18.91 -2.67 -18.31
CA TRP A 379 -17.92 -3.27 -17.41
C TRP A 379 -18.38 -4.64 -16.89
N ARG A 380 -19.61 -4.78 -16.40
CA ARG A 380 -20.17 -6.07 -15.93
C ARG A 380 -20.16 -7.12 -17.04
N ALA A 381 -20.57 -6.74 -18.25
CA ALA A 381 -20.54 -7.64 -19.41
C ALA A 381 -19.11 -8.08 -19.75
N TRP A 382 -18.15 -7.13 -19.74
CA TRP A 382 -16.74 -7.41 -19.97
C TRP A 382 -16.20 -8.40 -18.92
N VAL A 383 -16.32 -8.09 -17.62
CA VAL A 383 -15.89 -8.96 -16.51
C VAL A 383 -16.51 -10.36 -16.62
N ALA A 384 -17.81 -10.45 -16.92
CA ALA A 384 -18.49 -11.73 -17.02
C ALA A 384 -17.98 -12.58 -18.20
N SER A 385 -17.55 -11.94 -19.29
CA SER A 385 -17.04 -12.59 -20.50
C SER A 385 -15.54 -12.92 -20.47
N SER A 386 -14.77 -12.24 -19.63
CA SER A 386 -13.33 -12.44 -19.50
C SER A 386 -12.96 -13.87 -19.07
N ALA A 387 -11.80 -14.33 -19.56
CA ALA A 387 -11.24 -15.63 -19.22
C ALA A 387 -10.87 -15.71 -17.72
N ARG A 388 -10.87 -16.92 -17.17
CA ARG A 388 -10.34 -17.13 -15.81
C ARG A 388 -8.82 -16.99 -15.83
N VAL A 389 -8.28 -16.55 -14.70
CA VAL A 389 -6.83 -16.60 -14.45
C VAL A 389 -6.54 -17.89 -13.69
N ASP A 390 -5.86 -18.84 -14.32
CA ASP A 390 -5.48 -20.09 -13.65
C ASP A 390 -4.19 -19.85 -12.82
N ARG A 391 -4.34 -19.88 -11.49
CA ARG A 391 -3.26 -19.67 -10.51
C ARG A 391 -3.23 -20.68 -9.37
N GLU A 392 -4.12 -21.68 -9.38
CA GLU A 392 -4.11 -22.78 -8.41
C GLU A 392 -3.32 -23.95 -8.99
N VAL A 393 -2.36 -24.48 -8.22
CA VAL A 393 -1.71 -25.77 -8.51
C VAL A 393 -2.37 -26.82 -7.62
N SER A 394 -3.28 -27.60 -8.21
CA SER A 394 -3.98 -28.70 -7.54
C SER A 394 -3.21 -30.01 -7.65
N THR A 395 -3.64 -31.01 -6.87
CA THR A 395 -3.14 -32.39 -7.00
C THR A 395 -3.29 -32.87 -8.45
N GLY A 396 -2.18 -33.24 -9.09
CA GLY A 396 -2.15 -33.63 -10.50
C GLY A 396 -1.68 -32.55 -11.45
N ASP A 397 -1.60 -31.27 -11.05
CA ASP A 397 -1.08 -30.19 -11.88
C ASP A 397 0.45 -30.19 -11.93
N ALA A 398 0.99 -29.49 -12.93
CA ALA A 398 2.43 -29.29 -13.07
C ALA A 398 2.98 -28.56 -11.83
N SER A 399 4.01 -29.14 -11.21
CA SER A 399 4.57 -28.62 -9.98
C SER A 399 6.07 -28.87 -9.88
N LEU A 400 6.75 -28.01 -9.10
CA LEU A 400 8.10 -28.24 -8.61
C LEU A 400 8.12 -29.22 -7.44
N GLY A 401 7.02 -29.39 -6.70
CA GLY A 401 6.91 -30.25 -5.50
C GLY A 401 7.71 -29.72 -4.31
N ILE A 402 7.51 -28.43 -4.02
CA ILE A 402 8.15 -27.70 -2.91
C ILE A 402 7.10 -26.98 -2.09
N ALA A 403 7.37 -26.80 -0.80
CA ALA A 403 6.70 -25.79 0.02
C ALA A 403 7.63 -24.58 0.11
N VAL A 404 7.04 -23.38 0.06
CA VAL A 404 7.78 -22.12 0.08
C VAL A 404 7.16 -21.12 1.03
N GLU A 405 7.97 -20.17 1.47
CA GLU A 405 7.56 -18.94 2.16
C GLU A 405 8.17 -17.73 1.44
N ASP A 406 7.60 -16.55 1.65
CA ASP A 406 8.15 -15.31 1.08
C ASP A 406 9.52 -14.98 1.70
N GLU A 407 10.47 -14.60 0.85
CA GLU A 407 11.72 -13.99 1.25
C GLU A 407 12.08 -12.88 0.27
N ASN A 408 11.80 -11.63 0.63
CA ASN A 408 12.22 -10.41 -0.08
C ASN A 408 12.17 -10.48 -1.61
N ASP A 409 13.21 -11.01 -2.25
CA ASP A 409 13.38 -11.12 -3.70
C ASP A 409 13.01 -12.48 -4.31
N GLY A 410 12.39 -13.37 -3.52
CA GLY A 410 12.15 -14.74 -3.95
C GLY A 410 11.25 -15.56 -3.04
N ALA A 411 11.12 -16.83 -3.40
CA ALA A 411 10.37 -17.82 -2.64
C ALA A 411 11.35 -18.80 -1.98
N ARG A 412 11.49 -18.73 -0.65
CA ARG A 412 12.37 -19.61 0.12
C ARG A 412 11.76 -21.00 0.22
N VAL A 413 12.50 -22.02 -0.21
CA VAL A 413 12.12 -23.42 -0.10
C VAL A 413 12.18 -23.88 1.35
N THR A 414 11.03 -24.11 1.96
CA THR A 414 10.90 -24.64 3.32
C THR A 414 10.88 -26.17 3.34
N GLN A 415 10.39 -26.79 2.27
CA GLN A 415 10.36 -28.24 2.11
C GLN A 415 10.51 -28.65 0.64
N VAL A 416 11.19 -29.77 0.40
CA VAL A 416 11.26 -30.43 -0.92
C VAL A 416 10.63 -31.81 -0.80
N MET A 417 9.59 -32.07 -1.60
CA MET A 417 8.92 -33.37 -1.62
C MET A 417 9.82 -34.43 -2.27
N ARG A 418 9.86 -35.64 -1.72
CA ARG A 418 10.67 -36.74 -2.27
C ARG A 418 10.18 -37.14 -3.67
N GLY A 419 11.10 -37.28 -4.62
CA GLY A 419 10.79 -37.69 -6.00
C GLY A 419 10.15 -36.59 -6.87
N SER A 420 10.04 -35.37 -6.35
CA SER A 420 9.54 -34.19 -7.06
C SER A 420 10.49 -33.69 -8.14
N ALA A 421 10.01 -32.77 -8.98
CA ALA A 421 10.82 -32.10 -9.98
C ALA A 421 12.00 -31.34 -9.33
N ALA A 422 11.74 -30.63 -8.23
CA ALA A 422 12.76 -29.92 -7.47
C ALA A 422 13.82 -30.86 -6.86
N ALA A 423 13.39 -31.98 -6.26
CA ALA A 423 14.30 -32.97 -5.70
C ALA A 423 15.25 -33.55 -6.76
N LEU A 424 14.72 -33.87 -7.94
CA LEU A 424 15.49 -34.43 -9.05
C LEU A 424 16.42 -33.39 -9.70
N ALA A 425 16.00 -32.13 -9.72
CA ALA A 425 16.81 -31.01 -10.21
C ALA A 425 17.88 -30.56 -9.20
N GLY A 426 17.90 -31.11 -7.97
CA GLY A 426 18.89 -30.78 -6.95
C GLY A 426 18.61 -29.51 -6.13
N ILE A 427 17.36 -29.02 -6.17
CA ILE A 427 16.87 -27.95 -5.28
C ILE A 427 16.72 -28.53 -3.87
N ARG A 428 17.05 -27.72 -2.87
CA ARG A 428 17.15 -28.10 -1.45
C ARG A 428 16.40 -27.11 -0.58
N ARG A 429 16.05 -27.55 0.64
CA ARG A 429 15.55 -26.66 1.69
C ARG A 429 16.57 -25.54 1.95
N GLY A 430 16.08 -24.31 2.01
CA GLY A 430 16.87 -23.10 2.18
C GLY A 430 17.28 -22.40 0.88
N ASP A 431 17.05 -23.00 -0.29
CA ASP A 431 17.19 -22.31 -1.57
C ASP A 431 16.12 -21.23 -1.71
N VAL A 432 16.45 -20.13 -2.37
CA VAL A 432 15.52 -19.03 -2.65
C VAL A 432 15.28 -18.98 -4.15
N ILE A 433 14.09 -19.33 -4.60
CA ILE A 433 13.78 -19.33 -6.04
C ILE A 433 13.47 -17.90 -6.47
N VAL A 434 14.22 -17.41 -7.46
CA VAL A 434 14.16 -16.02 -7.94
C VAL A 434 13.61 -15.92 -9.36
N ALA A 435 13.60 -17.02 -10.13
CA ALA A 435 12.92 -17.09 -11.42
C ALA A 435 12.59 -18.53 -11.85
N VAL A 436 11.56 -18.67 -12.68
CA VAL A 436 11.19 -19.89 -13.42
C VAL A 436 11.00 -19.55 -14.89
N GLY A 437 11.93 -20.04 -15.72
CA GLY A 437 12.07 -19.66 -17.11
C GLY A 437 12.34 -18.17 -17.27
N ASP A 438 11.50 -17.52 -18.06
CA ASP A 438 11.50 -16.09 -18.35
C ASP A 438 10.81 -15.24 -17.28
N ARG A 439 10.11 -15.85 -16.31
CA ARG A 439 9.37 -15.14 -15.26
C ARG A 439 10.18 -15.06 -13.98
N THR A 440 10.40 -13.85 -13.47
CA THR A 440 10.89 -13.61 -12.11
C THR A 440 9.86 -14.06 -11.08
N THR A 441 10.30 -14.45 -9.90
CA THR A 441 9.43 -14.95 -8.83
C THR A 441 9.73 -14.24 -7.51
N PRO A 442 9.47 -12.93 -7.40
CA PRO A 442 9.81 -12.11 -6.22
C PRO A 442 8.98 -12.45 -4.97
N SER A 443 8.01 -13.36 -5.08
CA SER A 443 7.21 -13.88 -3.97
C SER A 443 6.80 -15.34 -4.22
N ALA A 444 6.33 -16.01 -3.17
CA ALA A 444 5.76 -17.35 -3.21
C ALA A 444 4.51 -17.43 -4.10
N ALA A 445 3.67 -16.39 -4.08
CA ALA A 445 2.49 -16.29 -4.94
C ALA A 445 2.89 -16.19 -6.42
N GLU A 446 3.89 -15.38 -6.75
CA GLU A 446 4.38 -15.22 -8.12
C GLU A 446 5.12 -16.47 -8.61
N LEU A 447 5.84 -17.19 -7.73
CA LEU A 447 6.38 -18.51 -8.05
C LEU A 447 5.26 -19.50 -8.40
N THR A 448 4.21 -19.56 -7.58
CA THR A 448 3.06 -20.45 -7.81
C THR A 448 2.42 -20.15 -9.15
N ALA A 449 2.19 -18.87 -9.46
CA ALA A 449 1.65 -18.43 -10.74
C ALA A 449 2.58 -18.72 -11.94
N ALA A 450 3.91 -18.66 -11.75
CA ALA A 450 4.89 -18.99 -12.79
C ALA A 450 4.88 -20.48 -13.15
N VAL A 451 4.61 -21.35 -12.18
CA VAL A 451 4.52 -22.80 -12.36
C VAL A 451 3.12 -23.24 -12.83
N ALA A 452 2.04 -22.65 -12.29
CA ALA A 452 0.66 -22.97 -12.64
C ALA A 452 0.35 -22.76 -14.14
N ALA A 453 1.05 -21.85 -14.79
CA ALA A 453 0.91 -21.58 -16.22
C ALA A 453 1.55 -22.65 -17.14
N ARG A 454 2.15 -23.71 -16.58
CA ARG A 454 2.95 -24.71 -17.30
C ARG A 454 2.28 -26.08 -17.28
N ARG A 455 2.78 -27.01 -18.11
CA ARG A 455 2.25 -28.37 -18.24
C ARG A 455 3.19 -29.41 -17.63
N ILE A 456 2.63 -30.55 -17.26
CA ILE A 456 3.40 -31.72 -16.80
C ILE A 456 4.33 -32.15 -17.93
N GLY A 457 5.61 -32.37 -17.61
CA GLY A 457 6.64 -32.71 -18.59
C GLY A 457 7.36 -31.51 -19.18
N ASP A 458 6.88 -30.28 -18.98
CA ASP A 458 7.62 -29.09 -19.41
C ASP A 458 8.99 -29.04 -18.73
N GLN A 459 10.04 -28.76 -19.51
CA GLN A 459 11.35 -28.44 -18.99
C GLN A 459 11.44 -26.94 -18.75
N VAL A 460 11.73 -26.56 -17.52
CA VAL A 460 11.88 -25.16 -17.12
C VAL A 460 13.23 -24.97 -16.44
N GLU A 461 13.91 -23.89 -16.81
CA GLU A 461 15.06 -23.44 -16.06
C GLU A 461 14.56 -22.81 -14.75
N VAL A 462 15.07 -23.30 -13.62
CA VAL A 462 14.81 -22.71 -12.30
C VAL A 462 16.08 -22.03 -11.82
N ARG A 463 16.00 -20.72 -11.62
CA ARG A 463 17.09 -19.92 -11.05
C ARG A 463 16.84 -19.71 -9.57
N PHE A 464 17.84 -20.01 -8.75
CA PHE A 464 17.75 -19.90 -7.30
C PHE A 464 19.05 -19.42 -6.68
N ARG A 465 18.92 -18.84 -5.48
CA ARG A 465 20.03 -18.39 -4.65
C ARG A 465 20.25 -19.38 -3.51
N ARG A 466 21.49 -19.82 -3.30
CA ARG A 466 21.90 -20.71 -2.20
C ARG A 466 23.14 -20.12 -1.54
N ARG A 467 23.03 -19.76 -0.25
CA ARG A 467 24.13 -19.12 0.52
C ARG A 467 24.71 -17.87 -0.18
N GLY A 468 23.86 -17.11 -0.87
CA GLY A 468 24.24 -15.89 -1.59
C GLY A 468 24.73 -16.12 -3.02
N GLU A 469 24.94 -17.36 -3.46
CA GLU A 469 25.34 -17.68 -4.83
C GLU A 469 24.14 -18.03 -5.70
N TYR A 470 24.13 -17.54 -6.94
CA TYR A 470 23.09 -17.84 -7.93
C TYR A 470 23.42 -19.13 -8.69
N HIS A 471 22.41 -19.98 -8.84
CA HIS A 471 22.49 -21.23 -9.59
C HIS A 471 21.28 -21.36 -10.53
N SER A 472 21.48 -22.09 -11.62
CA SER A 472 20.42 -22.53 -12.53
C SER A 472 20.38 -24.05 -12.60
N VAL A 473 19.17 -24.62 -12.60
CA VAL A 473 18.95 -26.05 -12.87
C VAL A 473 17.81 -26.22 -13.86
N GLN A 474 17.88 -27.26 -14.69
CA GLN A 474 16.74 -27.66 -15.51
C GLN A 474 15.85 -28.62 -14.71
N ALA A 475 14.60 -28.24 -14.52
CA ALA A 475 13.59 -29.05 -13.85
C ALA A 475 12.53 -29.48 -14.85
N THR A 476 12.25 -30.79 -14.90
CA THR A 476 11.08 -31.31 -15.64
C THR A 476 9.89 -31.32 -14.69
N LEU A 477 8.87 -30.50 -14.97
CA LEU A 477 7.69 -30.38 -14.10
C LEU A 477 6.95 -31.71 -14.00
N ARG A 478 6.51 -32.03 -12.78
CA ARG A 478 5.85 -33.29 -12.44
C ARG A 478 4.50 -33.02 -11.79
N PRO A 479 3.58 -34.00 -11.79
CA PRO A 479 2.34 -33.86 -11.03
C PRO A 479 2.66 -33.56 -9.56
N LEU A 480 1.97 -32.59 -8.96
CA LEU A 480 2.05 -32.37 -7.51
C LEU A 480 1.68 -33.69 -6.81
N PRO A 481 2.59 -34.29 -6.02
CA PRO A 481 2.28 -35.51 -5.29
C PRO A 481 1.13 -35.23 -4.31
N ALA A 482 0.20 -36.18 -4.16
CA ALA A 482 -0.69 -36.15 -3.00
C ALA A 482 0.19 -36.12 -1.75
N SER A 483 -0.04 -35.16 -0.83
CA SER A 483 0.74 -35.03 0.39
C SER A 483 0.96 -36.41 1.02
N PRO A 484 2.18 -36.78 1.42
CA PRO A 484 2.33 -37.94 2.26
C PRO A 484 1.51 -37.65 3.52
N VAL A 485 0.41 -38.37 3.68
CA VAL A 485 -0.21 -38.58 4.98
C VAL A 485 0.94 -38.87 5.92
N LEU A 486 1.05 -38.09 7.01
CA LEU A 486 1.98 -38.32 8.10
C LEU A 486 1.98 -39.82 8.41
N ALA A 487 2.98 -40.53 7.94
CA ALA A 487 3.26 -41.89 8.38
C ALA A 487 3.90 -41.72 9.75
N GLN A 488 3.02 -41.80 10.76
CA GLN A 488 3.20 -41.94 12.22
C GLN A 488 4.59 -41.68 12.81
#